data_AF-A0A935T1K6-F1
#
_entry.id   AF-A0A935T1K6-F1
#
_cell.length_a   1.000
_cell.length_b   1.000
_cell.length_c   1.000
_cell.angle_alpha   90.00
_cell.angle_beta   90.00
_cell.angle_gamma   90.00
#
_symmetry.space_group_name_H-M   'P 1'
#
loop_
_entity.id
_entity.type
_entity.pdbx_description
1 polymer ?
#
loop_
_entity_poly.entity_id
_entity_poly.type
_entity_poly.pdbx_seq_one_letter_code
_entity_poly.pdbx_strand_id
1 'polypeptide(L)'
;MNCGLHQVLPPNQMLPAENFQRAAAIQGRPPEVEALHLDRARLKPSELSVYSRFIRYARVMSWIAGVDGCRAGWFRVCCNTKSGEIVFDVVASVEDLVDRAPAPAIVAIDIPIGLPDSGSRDCDRLARECLGVRRSSVFRAPIRPAIDATSRAEADHITRQADGKGVSAQSWGIYGKVRLVDDALHRRRSLRAVFHEVHPEVCFWAWNGREPMKSSKKKADGRCERLALAEDWLGEGVMARARGNRLKKHLADDDILDAIAALWTAHRIASGEAERLPSPPPMDQDLLPMQIVF
;
A
#
# COMPACT_ATOMS: atom_id res chain seq x y z
N MET A 1 -5.14 51.15 14.72
CA MET A 1 -4.56 51.98 13.65
C MET A 1 -3.83 51.06 12.68
N ASN A 2 -4.25 51.10 11.42
CA ASN A 2 -3.68 50.56 10.16
C ASN A 2 -2.93 49.21 10.18
N CYS A 3 -3.43 48.14 9.54
CA CYS A 3 -3.66 47.90 8.09
C CYS A 3 -2.38 47.79 7.24
N GLY A 4 -2.20 46.61 6.64
CA GLY A 4 -1.71 46.45 5.27
C GLY A 4 -0.31 45.87 5.09
N LEU A 5 -0.21 44.57 4.77
CA LEU A 5 0.06 44.10 3.40
C LEU A 5 0.16 42.57 3.37
N HIS A 6 -0.75 41.97 2.61
CA HIS A 6 -0.72 40.58 2.20
C HIS A 6 0.47 40.32 1.28
N GLN A 7 1.26 39.28 1.56
CA GLN A 7 2.00 38.56 0.53
C GLN A 7 1.42 37.15 0.43
N VAL A 8 0.73 36.91 -0.69
CA VAL A 8 0.28 35.60 -1.13
C VAL A 8 1.51 34.86 -1.67
N LEU A 9 1.88 33.75 -1.04
CA LEU A 9 2.93 32.85 -1.55
C LEU A 9 2.36 32.02 -2.72
N PRO A 10 3.12 31.80 -3.81
CA PRO A 10 2.65 31.08 -4.98
C PRO A 10 2.57 29.55 -4.73
N PRO A 11 1.58 28.84 -5.29
CA PRO A 11 1.48 27.39 -5.22
C PRO A 11 2.29 26.76 -6.37
N ASN A 12 3.56 26.45 -6.13
CA ASN A 12 4.33 25.43 -6.85
C ASN A 12 5.74 25.36 -6.25
N GLN A 13 5.89 24.60 -5.17
CA GLN A 13 7.19 24.04 -4.82
C GLN A 13 7.15 22.55 -5.18
N MET A 14 7.81 22.22 -6.29
CA MET A 14 8.25 20.86 -6.56
C MET A 14 9.13 20.40 -5.40
N LEU A 15 8.92 19.15 -4.97
CA LEU A 15 9.81 18.48 -4.04
C LEU A 15 11.24 18.50 -4.60
N PRO A 16 12.28 18.74 -3.78
CA PRO A 16 13.66 18.73 -4.26
C PRO A 16 13.98 17.37 -4.90
N ALA A 17 14.40 17.39 -6.18
CA ALA A 17 14.79 16.21 -6.95
C ALA A 17 16.00 15.44 -6.37
N GLU A 18 16.63 15.98 -5.32
CA GLU A 18 17.90 15.51 -4.78
C GLU A 18 17.78 14.25 -3.91
N ASN A 19 16.59 13.91 -3.40
CA ASN A 19 16.38 12.67 -2.64
C ASN A 19 16.17 11.42 -3.54
N PHE A 20 15.84 11.59 -4.82
CA PHE A 20 15.60 10.48 -5.75
C PHE A 20 16.85 10.03 -6.52
N GLN A 21 17.87 10.90 -6.65
CA GLN A 21 19.07 10.57 -7.43
C GLN A 21 20.08 9.69 -6.70
N ARG A 22 20.03 9.59 -5.35
CA ARG A 22 20.97 8.76 -4.59
C ARG A 22 20.68 7.25 -4.63
N ALA A 23 19.44 6.84 -4.90
CA ALA A 23 19.09 5.42 -5.04
C ALA A 23 19.48 4.84 -6.42
N ALA A 24 19.64 5.69 -7.45
CA ALA A 24 19.91 5.26 -8.82
C ALA A 24 21.41 5.02 -9.13
N ALA A 25 22.32 5.28 -8.18
CA ALA A 25 23.77 5.25 -8.42
C ALA A 25 24.44 3.88 -8.21
N ILE A 26 23.70 2.84 -7.81
CA ILE A 26 24.25 1.50 -7.59
C ILE A 26 23.40 0.48 -8.35
N GLN A 27 23.71 0.28 -9.64
CA GLN A 27 23.70 -0.99 -10.39
C GLN A 27 23.63 -0.73 -11.90
N GLY A 28 24.44 -1.48 -12.65
CA GLY A 28 24.75 -1.25 -14.06
C GLY A 28 23.53 -1.19 -14.98
N ARG A 29 23.52 -0.15 -15.83
CA ARG A 29 22.67 0.02 -17.01
C ARG A 29 22.65 -1.24 -17.89
N PRO A 30 21.48 -1.65 -18.42
CA PRO A 30 21.42 -2.06 -19.81
C PRO A 30 21.44 -0.82 -20.71
N PRO A 31 22.19 -0.83 -21.84
CA PRO A 31 22.09 0.22 -22.85
C PRO A 31 20.72 0.11 -23.56
N GLU A 32 20.26 1.22 -24.16
CA GLU A 32 19.06 1.35 -25.04
C GLU A 32 17.77 1.99 -24.46
N VAL A 33 17.85 3.03 -23.63
CA VAL A 33 16.68 3.92 -23.40
C VAL A 33 16.94 5.37 -23.82
N GLU A 34 17.98 5.61 -24.62
CA GLU A 34 18.33 6.96 -25.10
C GLU A 34 17.89 7.23 -26.54
N ALA A 35 17.08 6.36 -27.14
CA ALA A 35 16.51 6.58 -28.46
C ALA A 35 14.98 6.55 -28.41
N LEU A 36 14.38 7.46 -29.20
CA LEU A 36 12.95 7.61 -29.53
C LEU A 36 12.20 8.71 -28.75
N HIS A 37 12.70 9.95 -28.85
CA HIS A 37 11.80 11.07 -29.16
C HIS A 37 11.21 10.86 -30.56
N LEU A 38 10.21 9.98 -30.68
CA LEU A 38 9.44 9.86 -31.92
C LEU A 38 8.42 10.99 -31.98
N ASP A 39 8.58 11.86 -32.98
CA ASP A 39 7.64 12.91 -33.31
C ASP A 39 6.29 12.28 -33.70
N ARG A 40 5.31 12.35 -32.78
CA ARG A 40 3.95 11.77 -32.92
C ARG A 40 3.28 12.16 -34.23
N ALA A 41 3.64 13.30 -34.82
CA ALA A 41 3.09 13.79 -36.08
C ALA A 41 3.52 12.95 -37.31
N ARG A 42 4.50 12.06 -37.19
CA ARG A 42 5.06 11.27 -38.32
C ARG A 42 4.73 9.78 -38.29
N LEU A 43 3.99 9.30 -37.29
CA LEU A 43 3.65 7.88 -37.15
C LEU A 43 2.46 7.50 -38.03
N LYS A 44 2.52 6.32 -38.67
CA LYS A 44 1.38 5.74 -39.41
C LYS A 44 0.27 5.32 -38.44
N PRO A 45 -1.00 5.22 -38.87
CA PRO A 45 -2.11 4.84 -37.99
C PRO A 45 -1.94 3.52 -37.22
N SER A 46 -1.31 2.51 -37.82
CA SER A 46 -0.98 1.23 -37.16
C SER A 46 0.07 1.40 -36.05
N GLU A 47 1.07 2.27 -36.28
CA GLU A 47 2.12 2.60 -35.33
C GLU A 47 1.61 3.50 -34.21
N LEU A 48 0.63 4.37 -34.48
CA LEU A 48 -0.05 5.17 -33.46
C LEU A 48 -0.83 4.30 -32.46
N SER A 49 -1.41 3.19 -32.90
CA SER A 49 -2.09 2.22 -32.00
C SER A 49 -1.10 1.52 -31.08
N VAL A 50 0.02 1.04 -31.64
CA VAL A 50 1.10 0.40 -30.87
C VAL A 50 1.77 1.39 -29.94
N TYR A 51 2.09 2.60 -30.41
CA TYR A 51 2.66 3.67 -29.61
C TYR A 51 1.71 4.13 -28.50
N SER A 52 0.41 4.28 -28.77
CA SER A 52 -0.58 4.60 -27.74
C SER A 52 -0.73 3.48 -26.72
N ARG A 53 -0.66 2.21 -27.15
CA ARG A 53 -0.64 1.05 -26.25
C ARG A 53 0.64 0.99 -25.42
N PHE A 54 1.80 1.28 -26.01
CA PHE A 54 3.10 1.34 -25.35
C PHE A 54 3.20 2.50 -24.37
N ILE A 55 2.76 3.72 -24.74
CA ILE A 55 2.71 4.86 -23.83
C ILE A 55 1.70 4.62 -22.71
N ARG A 56 0.54 4.02 -23.01
CA ARG A 56 -0.41 3.60 -21.97
C ARG A 56 0.22 2.55 -21.05
N TYR A 57 0.93 1.57 -21.60
CA TYR A 57 1.62 0.51 -20.86
C TYR A 57 2.76 1.08 -20.00
N ALA A 58 3.64 1.90 -20.56
CA ALA A 58 4.74 2.56 -19.86
C ALA A 58 4.26 3.59 -18.82
N ARG A 59 3.08 4.21 -19.03
CA ARG A 59 2.41 5.03 -18.00
C ARG A 59 1.86 4.16 -16.88
N VAL A 60 1.17 3.06 -17.18
CA VAL A 60 0.66 2.09 -16.18
C VAL A 60 1.80 1.50 -15.36
N MET A 61 2.92 1.14 -16.00
CA MET A 61 4.14 0.62 -15.34
C MET A 61 4.89 1.65 -14.49
N SER A 62 4.53 2.94 -14.57
CA SER A 62 5.14 3.98 -13.73
C SER A 62 4.30 4.33 -12.50
N TRP A 63 3.05 3.89 -12.43
CA TRP A 63 2.21 4.16 -11.26
C TRP A 63 2.28 3.01 -10.27
N ILE A 64 2.45 3.38 -9.00
CA ILE A 64 2.38 2.47 -7.86
C ILE A 64 1.39 3.04 -6.85
N ALA A 65 0.83 2.20 -5.99
CA ALA A 65 -0.10 2.63 -4.97
C ALA A 65 0.15 1.97 -3.61
N GLY A 66 0.02 2.76 -2.56
CA GLY A 66 -0.19 2.31 -1.19
C GLY A 66 -1.64 2.47 -0.81
N VAL A 67 -2.21 1.45 -0.15
CA VAL A 67 -3.64 1.37 0.13
C VAL A 67 -3.88 0.96 1.57
N ASP A 68 -4.78 1.68 2.22
CA ASP A 68 -5.37 1.27 3.49
C ASP A 68 -6.89 1.38 3.47
N GLY A 69 -7.54 0.55 4.28
CA GLY A 69 -8.96 0.50 4.38
C GLY A 69 -9.54 1.54 5.34
N CYS A 70 -10.19 2.58 4.81
CA CYS A 70 -10.95 3.55 5.63
C CYS A 70 -12.47 3.26 5.73
N ARG A 71 -13.21 4.11 6.45
CA ARG A 71 -14.67 3.97 6.61
C ARG A 71 -15.47 4.30 5.34
N ALA A 72 -14.86 5.00 4.38
CA ALA A 72 -15.45 5.31 3.09
C ALA A 72 -15.07 4.30 1.97
N GLY A 73 -14.36 3.21 2.31
CA GLY A 73 -13.89 2.19 1.36
C GLY A 73 -12.39 1.98 1.51
N TRP A 74 -11.65 2.37 0.48
CA TRP A 74 -10.20 2.26 0.40
C TRP A 74 -9.59 3.61 0.09
N PHE A 75 -8.68 4.06 0.95
CA PHE A 75 -7.86 5.23 0.66
C PHE A 75 -6.59 4.75 -0.05
N ARG A 76 -6.33 5.33 -1.22
CA ARG A 76 -5.13 5.02 -2.01
C ARG A 76 -4.29 6.27 -2.23
N VAL A 77 -2.98 6.11 -2.06
CA VAL A 77 -1.97 7.10 -2.43
C VAL A 77 -1.23 6.53 -3.62
N CYS A 78 -1.41 7.14 -4.79
CA CYS A 78 -0.74 6.74 -6.02
C CYS A 78 0.47 7.63 -6.27
N CYS A 79 1.60 7.06 -6.66
CA CYS A 79 2.81 7.79 -7.03
C CYS A 79 3.26 7.39 -8.43
N ASN A 80 3.62 8.37 -9.26
CA ASN A 80 4.31 8.12 -10.50
C ASN A 80 5.83 8.08 -10.24
N THR A 81 6.45 6.91 -10.42
CA THR A 81 7.87 6.70 -10.13
C THR A 81 8.81 7.49 -11.04
N LYS A 82 8.33 8.07 -12.14
CA LYS A 82 9.15 8.89 -13.06
C LYS A 82 9.01 10.38 -12.77
N SER A 83 7.78 10.88 -12.61
CA SER A 83 7.55 12.32 -12.39
C SER A 83 7.52 12.73 -10.92
N GLY A 84 7.39 11.77 -9.99
CA GLY A 84 7.13 12.06 -8.58
C GLY A 84 5.73 12.60 -8.30
N GLU A 85 4.82 12.55 -9.27
CA GLU A 85 3.44 13.00 -9.11
C GLU A 85 2.70 12.11 -8.11
N ILE A 86 2.00 12.72 -7.16
CA ILE A 86 1.22 12.02 -6.12
C ILE A 86 -0.26 12.34 -6.29
N VAL A 87 -1.09 11.31 -6.33
CA VAL A 87 -2.56 11.42 -6.41
C VAL A 87 -3.21 10.69 -5.24
N PHE A 88 -4.13 11.36 -4.56
CA PHE A 88 -4.87 10.83 -3.41
C PHE A 88 -6.33 10.60 -3.76
N ASP A 89 -6.84 9.39 -3.51
CA ASP A 89 -8.20 9.03 -3.87
C ASP A 89 -8.84 8.12 -2.82
N VAL A 90 -10.18 8.13 -2.78
CA VAL A 90 -10.98 7.16 -2.02
C VAL A 90 -11.85 6.43 -3.01
N VAL A 91 -11.77 5.10 -3.01
CA VAL A 91 -12.56 4.24 -3.88
C VAL A 91 -13.38 3.24 -3.07
N ALA A 92 -14.52 2.83 -3.60
CA ALA A 92 -15.45 1.97 -2.88
C ALA A 92 -15.13 0.48 -3.06
N SER A 93 -14.62 0.08 -4.23
CA SER A 93 -14.34 -1.32 -4.57
C SER A 93 -12.84 -1.62 -4.65
N VAL A 94 -12.49 -2.91 -4.59
CA VAL A 94 -11.10 -3.38 -4.75
C VAL A 94 -10.65 -3.23 -6.20
N GLU A 95 -11.55 -3.48 -7.15
CA GLU A 95 -11.29 -3.34 -8.58
C GLU A 95 -10.96 -1.89 -8.96
N ASP A 96 -11.63 -0.90 -8.35
CA ASP A 96 -11.35 0.52 -8.58
C ASP A 96 -9.93 0.94 -8.15
N LEU A 97 -9.25 0.17 -7.29
CA LEU A 97 -7.86 0.44 -6.92
C LEU A 97 -6.92 0.39 -8.13
N VAL A 98 -7.25 -0.42 -9.14
CA VAL A 98 -6.45 -0.58 -10.38
C VAL A 98 -7.16 -0.06 -11.62
N ASP A 99 -8.49 -0.11 -11.68
CA ASP A 99 -9.25 0.24 -12.88
C ASP A 99 -9.45 1.76 -13.01
N ARG A 100 -9.49 2.50 -11.89
CA ARG A 100 -9.65 3.95 -11.90
C ARG A 100 -8.30 4.65 -12.03
N ALA A 101 -8.16 5.54 -13.00
CA ALA A 101 -6.93 6.32 -13.19
C ALA A 101 -6.55 7.16 -11.93
N PRO A 102 -5.25 7.26 -11.59
CA PRO A 102 -4.12 6.55 -12.21
C PRO A 102 -4.19 5.04 -11.93
N ALA A 103 -3.83 4.23 -12.92
CA ALA A 103 -3.89 2.77 -12.87
C ALA A 103 -2.52 2.19 -12.48
N PRO A 104 -2.29 1.82 -11.21
CA PRO A 104 -1.01 1.33 -10.74
C PRO A 104 -0.67 -0.07 -11.23
N ALA A 105 0.60 -0.32 -11.50
CA ALA A 105 1.15 -1.65 -11.76
C ALA A 105 1.48 -2.43 -10.48
N ILE A 106 1.65 -1.73 -9.35
CA ILE A 106 1.90 -2.31 -8.02
C ILE A 106 0.93 -1.67 -7.02
N VAL A 107 0.25 -2.50 -6.24
CA VAL A 107 -0.64 -2.10 -5.14
C VAL A 107 -0.17 -2.81 -3.87
N ALA A 108 0.45 -2.05 -2.97
CA ALA A 108 0.72 -2.49 -1.61
C ALA A 108 -0.51 -2.17 -0.74
N ILE A 109 -1.05 -3.17 -0.04
CA ILE A 109 -2.31 -3.04 0.68
C ILE A 109 -2.23 -3.66 2.09
N ASP A 110 -2.72 -2.96 3.11
CA ASP A 110 -2.84 -3.49 4.47
C ASP A 110 -4.04 -4.43 4.60
N ILE A 111 -3.88 -5.63 4.05
CA ILE A 111 -4.87 -6.69 4.15
C ILE A 111 -4.20 -8.06 4.04
N PRO A 112 -4.58 -9.02 4.89
CA PRO A 112 -4.20 -10.41 4.68
C PRO A 112 -4.55 -10.92 3.27
N ILE A 113 -3.55 -11.42 2.55
CA ILE A 113 -3.64 -12.14 1.28
C ILE A 113 -3.09 -13.55 1.52
N GLY A 114 -3.80 -14.56 0.99
CA GLY A 114 -3.54 -15.95 1.29
C GLY A 114 -4.02 -16.33 2.68
N LEU A 115 -4.90 -17.32 2.75
CA LEU A 115 -5.52 -17.76 4.01
C LEU A 115 -5.20 -19.24 4.28
N PRO A 116 -4.72 -19.59 5.48
CA PRO A 116 -4.40 -20.97 5.80
C PRO A 116 -5.69 -21.76 6.08
N ASP A 117 -5.68 -23.06 5.81
CA ASP A 117 -6.82 -23.93 6.17
C ASP A 117 -6.97 -24.10 7.68
N SER A 118 -5.85 -24.01 8.40
CA SER A 118 -5.75 -24.09 9.86
C SER A 118 -4.50 -23.36 10.35
N GLY A 119 -4.48 -22.98 11.62
CA GLY A 119 -3.32 -22.40 12.28
C GLY A 119 -3.09 -20.92 11.99
N SER A 120 -1.85 -20.48 12.15
CA SER A 120 -1.43 -19.10 11.89
C SER A 120 -0.49 -19.05 10.71
N ARG A 121 -0.53 -17.95 9.94
CA ARG A 121 0.41 -17.71 8.85
C ARG A 121 1.81 -17.45 9.41
N ASP A 122 2.84 -17.98 8.75
CA ASP A 122 4.23 -17.72 9.15
C ASP A 122 4.59 -16.24 9.04
N CYS A 123 4.05 -15.54 8.05
CA CYS A 123 4.21 -14.09 7.91
C CYS A 123 3.72 -13.33 9.15
N ASP A 124 2.57 -13.71 9.72
CA ASP A 124 2.04 -13.10 10.94
C ASP A 124 2.94 -13.36 12.16
N ARG A 125 3.56 -14.55 12.24
CA ARG A 125 4.48 -14.89 13.33
C ARG A 125 5.77 -14.07 13.20
N LEU A 126 6.38 -14.05 12.02
CA LEU A 126 7.60 -13.30 11.75
C LEU A 126 7.39 -11.79 11.95
N ALA A 127 6.25 -11.23 11.50
CA ALA A 127 5.91 -9.83 11.74
C ALA A 127 5.84 -9.51 13.25
N ARG A 128 5.29 -10.42 14.07
CA ARG A 128 5.28 -10.25 15.53
C ARG A 128 6.67 -10.29 16.15
N GLU A 129 7.57 -11.11 15.61
CA GLU A 129 8.96 -11.19 16.04
C GLU A 129 9.69 -9.88 15.73
N CYS A 130 9.54 -9.32 14.51
CA CYS A 130 10.10 -8.02 14.14
C CYS A 130 9.62 -6.88 15.05
N LEU A 131 8.34 -6.90 15.43
CA LEU A 131 7.71 -5.80 16.16
C LEU A 131 7.90 -5.88 17.69
N GLY A 132 8.35 -7.00 18.24
CA GLY A 132 8.64 -7.16 19.67
C GLY A 132 7.50 -6.70 20.58
N VAL A 133 7.71 -5.60 21.32
CA VAL A 133 6.69 -5.01 22.22
C VAL A 133 5.42 -4.55 21.50
N ARG A 134 5.48 -4.34 20.18
CA ARG A 134 4.35 -3.98 19.32
C ARG A 134 3.68 -5.18 18.64
N ARG A 135 4.06 -6.43 18.96
CA ARG A 135 3.48 -7.65 18.38
C ARG A 135 1.95 -7.75 18.40
N SER A 136 1.27 -7.03 19.30
CA SER A 136 -0.19 -7.04 19.38
C SER A 136 -0.89 -6.25 18.27
N SER A 137 -0.16 -5.47 17.47
CA SER A 137 -0.71 -4.82 16.27
C SER A 137 -0.97 -5.80 15.13
N VAL A 138 -0.24 -6.93 15.10
CA VAL A 138 -0.44 -7.98 14.08
C VAL A 138 -1.58 -8.88 14.52
N PHE A 139 -2.79 -8.56 14.07
CA PHE A 139 -3.96 -9.39 14.32
C PHE A 139 -3.88 -10.71 13.58
N ARG A 140 -4.62 -11.70 14.07
CA ARG A 140 -4.71 -13.00 13.40
C ARG A 140 -5.61 -12.84 12.18
N ALA A 141 -5.11 -13.22 11.00
CA ALA A 141 -5.89 -13.33 9.79
C ALA A 141 -6.99 -14.40 9.92
N PRO A 142 -8.08 -14.32 9.13
CA PRO A 142 -9.04 -15.42 9.00
C PRO A 142 -8.36 -16.71 8.53
N ILE A 143 -8.91 -17.85 8.93
CA ILE A 143 -8.62 -19.12 8.25
C ILE A 143 -9.58 -19.27 7.07
N ARG A 144 -9.15 -19.99 6.03
CA ARG A 144 -9.92 -20.21 4.80
C ARG A 144 -11.35 -20.73 5.07
N PRO A 145 -11.60 -21.69 5.97
CA PRO A 145 -12.97 -22.14 6.27
C PRO A 145 -13.87 -21.10 6.94
N ALA A 146 -13.31 -20.06 7.55
CA ALA A 146 -14.06 -19.09 8.35
C ALA A 146 -14.28 -17.75 7.61
N ILE A 147 -13.71 -17.55 6.42
CA ILE A 147 -13.75 -16.25 5.73
C ILE A 147 -15.17 -15.80 5.38
N ASP A 148 -16.05 -16.75 5.05
CA ASP A 148 -17.44 -16.52 4.67
C ASP A 148 -18.41 -16.51 5.86
N ALA A 149 -17.89 -16.64 7.09
CA ALA A 149 -18.73 -16.51 8.28
C ALA A 149 -19.47 -15.18 8.26
N THR A 150 -20.75 -15.21 8.61
CA THR A 150 -21.65 -14.06 8.62
C THR A 150 -21.69 -13.36 9.97
N SER A 151 -21.15 -14.01 11.01
CA SER A 151 -21.05 -13.47 12.36
C SER A 151 -19.75 -13.87 13.06
N ARG A 152 -19.33 -13.07 14.04
CA ARG A 152 -18.17 -13.41 14.88
C ARG A 152 -18.35 -14.74 15.61
N ALA A 153 -19.57 -15.07 16.02
CA ALA A 153 -19.86 -16.33 16.72
C ALA A 153 -19.65 -17.55 15.80
N GLU A 154 -20.10 -17.44 14.55
CA GLU A 154 -19.86 -18.46 13.53
C GLU A 154 -18.37 -18.60 13.20
N ALA A 155 -17.66 -17.47 12.98
CA ALA A 155 -16.22 -17.49 12.75
C ALA A 155 -15.44 -18.09 13.94
N ASP A 156 -15.83 -17.76 15.17
CA ASP A 156 -15.26 -18.32 16.40
C ASP A 156 -15.50 -19.82 16.50
N HIS A 157 -16.72 -20.28 16.18
CA HIS A 157 -17.05 -21.71 16.15
C HIS A 157 -16.17 -22.48 15.16
N ILE A 158 -16.12 -22.03 13.91
CA ILE A 158 -15.33 -22.66 12.83
C ILE A 158 -13.84 -22.66 13.20
N THR A 159 -13.31 -21.52 13.64
CA THR A 159 -11.87 -21.40 13.98
C THR A 159 -11.50 -22.24 15.20
N ARG A 160 -12.39 -22.37 16.20
CA ARG A 160 -12.15 -23.25 17.35
C ARG A 160 -12.15 -24.72 16.97
N GLN A 161 -13.01 -25.13 16.06
CA GLN A 161 -13.02 -26.51 15.57
C GLN A 161 -11.73 -26.86 14.82
N ALA A 162 -11.20 -25.93 14.03
CA ALA A 162 -9.94 -26.13 13.31
C ALA A 162 -8.70 -26.06 14.23
N ASP A 163 -8.65 -25.08 15.15
CA ASP A 163 -7.40 -24.67 15.81
C ASP A 163 -7.44 -24.60 17.34
N GLY A 164 -8.60 -24.84 17.95
CA GLY A 164 -8.84 -24.64 19.39
C GLY A 164 -8.81 -23.17 19.85
N LYS A 165 -8.55 -22.22 18.93
CA LYS A 165 -8.40 -20.78 19.21
C LYS A 165 -9.59 -20.00 18.68
N GLY A 166 -10.04 -19.01 19.46
CA GLY A 166 -11.17 -18.16 19.09
C GLY A 166 -10.83 -16.97 18.19
N VAL A 167 -11.89 -16.26 17.76
CA VAL A 167 -11.81 -15.03 16.97
C VAL A 167 -12.15 -13.83 17.85
N SER A 168 -11.15 -12.96 18.06
CA SER A 168 -11.32 -11.72 18.82
C SER A 168 -12.17 -10.70 18.04
N ALA A 169 -12.73 -9.70 18.74
CA ALA A 169 -13.46 -8.62 18.07
C ALA A 169 -12.58 -7.81 17.10
N GLN A 170 -11.28 -7.67 17.41
CA GLN A 170 -10.32 -6.98 16.55
C GLN A 170 -10.01 -7.79 15.29
N SER A 171 -9.77 -9.10 15.42
CA SER A 171 -9.63 -9.99 14.26
C SER A 171 -10.89 -10.02 13.41
N TRP A 172 -12.07 -10.08 14.01
CA TRP A 172 -13.34 -10.03 13.27
C TRP A 172 -13.50 -8.75 12.45
N GLY A 173 -13.02 -7.62 12.96
CA GLY A 173 -13.14 -6.31 12.30
C GLY A 173 -12.56 -6.25 10.89
N ILE A 174 -11.61 -7.12 10.53
CA ILE A 174 -11.00 -7.15 9.19
C ILE A 174 -11.63 -8.18 8.24
N TYR A 175 -12.45 -9.12 8.72
CA TYR A 175 -12.99 -10.23 7.89
C TYR A 175 -13.68 -9.72 6.62
N GLY A 176 -14.51 -8.69 6.76
CA GLY A 176 -15.23 -8.12 5.62
C GLY A 176 -14.29 -7.61 4.52
N LYS A 177 -13.20 -6.92 4.89
CA LYS A 177 -12.23 -6.41 3.91
C LYS A 177 -11.33 -7.51 3.34
N VAL A 178 -10.95 -8.49 4.15
CA VAL A 178 -10.18 -9.66 3.69
C VAL A 178 -11.00 -10.40 2.62
N ARG A 179 -12.28 -10.67 2.88
CA ARG A 179 -13.17 -11.34 1.92
C ARG A 179 -13.31 -10.55 0.61
N LEU A 180 -13.47 -9.23 0.67
CA LEU A 180 -13.56 -8.40 -0.53
C LEU A 180 -12.30 -8.51 -1.41
N VAL A 181 -11.11 -8.50 -0.81
CA VAL A 181 -9.85 -8.61 -1.54
C VAL A 181 -9.64 -10.02 -2.05
N ASP A 182 -9.85 -11.02 -1.20
CA ASP A 182 -9.75 -12.43 -1.56
C ASP A 182 -10.66 -12.77 -2.76
N ASP A 183 -11.94 -12.38 -2.70
CA ASP A 183 -12.88 -12.59 -3.80
C ASP A 183 -12.42 -11.91 -5.10
N ALA A 184 -11.87 -10.68 -5.02
CA ALA A 184 -11.38 -9.96 -6.19
C ALA A 184 -10.18 -10.68 -6.84
N LEU A 185 -9.25 -11.21 -6.02
CA LEU A 185 -8.09 -11.97 -6.47
C LEU A 185 -8.47 -13.34 -7.07
N HIS A 186 -9.59 -13.92 -6.63
CA HIS A 186 -10.17 -15.13 -7.25
C HIS A 186 -10.86 -14.83 -8.58
N ARG A 187 -11.71 -13.80 -8.62
CA ARG A 187 -12.45 -13.41 -9.83
C ARG A 187 -11.53 -12.94 -10.95
N ARG A 188 -10.46 -12.20 -10.62
CA ARG A 188 -9.55 -11.61 -11.60
C ARG A 188 -8.10 -11.97 -11.28
N ARG A 189 -7.66 -13.13 -11.77
CA ARG A 189 -6.31 -13.68 -11.53
C ARG A 189 -5.17 -12.72 -11.89
N SER A 190 -5.36 -11.80 -12.85
CA SER A 190 -4.34 -10.79 -13.19
C SER A 190 -4.01 -9.85 -12.03
N LEU A 191 -4.93 -9.66 -11.06
CA LEU A 191 -4.68 -8.85 -9.87
C LEU A 191 -3.65 -9.46 -8.93
N ARG A 192 -3.45 -10.79 -8.98
CA ARG A 192 -2.47 -11.49 -8.12
C ARG A 192 -1.02 -11.07 -8.39
N ALA A 193 -0.74 -10.52 -9.57
CA ALA A 193 0.57 -9.97 -9.92
C ALA A 193 0.73 -8.49 -9.54
N VAL A 194 -0.36 -7.83 -9.16
CA VAL A 194 -0.41 -6.39 -8.87
C VAL A 194 -0.53 -6.14 -7.36
N PHE A 195 -1.29 -6.97 -6.65
CA PHE A 195 -1.56 -6.80 -5.23
C PHE A 195 -0.51 -7.50 -4.36
N HIS A 196 0.01 -6.77 -3.39
CA HIS A 196 0.99 -7.23 -2.41
C HIS A 196 0.49 -6.89 -1.00
N GLU A 197 0.40 -7.90 -0.13
CA GLU A 197 0.11 -7.68 1.28
C GLU A 197 1.29 -6.96 1.94
N VAL A 198 0.97 -5.93 2.71
CA VAL A 198 1.88 -5.24 3.61
C VAL A 198 1.24 -5.12 4.98
N HIS A 199 2.03 -4.71 5.97
CA HIS A 199 1.52 -4.38 7.30
C HIS A 199 2.15 -3.05 7.76
N PRO A 200 1.38 -1.99 8.04
CA PRO A 200 1.92 -0.64 8.27
C PRO A 200 2.97 -0.57 9.37
N GLU A 201 2.80 -1.28 10.49
CA GLU A 201 3.83 -1.28 11.54
C GLU A 201 5.13 -1.98 11.11
N VAL A 202 5.07 -2.97 10.21
CA VAL A 202 6.28 -3.61 9.65
C VAL A 202 6.92 -2.67 8.63
N CYS A 203 6.12 -1.98 7.83
CA CYS A 203 6.60 -0.94 6.91
C CYS A 203 7.32 0.17 7.68
N PHE A 204 6.71 0.72 8.74
CA PHE A 204 7.33 1.73 9.59
C PHE A 204 8.56 1.22 10.32
N TRP A 205 8.54 -0.03 10.81
CA TRP A 205 9.73 -0.65 11.40
C TRP A 205 10.89 -0.67 10.41
N ALA A 206 10.66 -1.14 9.18
CA ALA A 206 11.68 -1.20 8.15
C ALA A 206 12.15 0.21 7.73
N TRP A 207 11.21 1.13 7.54
CA TRP A 207 11.48 2.53 7.17
C TRP A 207 12.26 3.26 8.26
N ASN A 208 11.99 2.97 9.53
CA ASN A 208 12.70 3.51 10.68
C ASN A 208 13.97 2.71 11.03
N GLY A 209 14.70 2.22 10.02
CA GLY A 209 15.98 1.55 10.23
C GLY A 209 15.91 0.23 11.01
N ARG A 210 14.77 -0.49 10.94
CA ARG A 210 14.50 -1.72 11.70
C ARG A 210 14.39 -1.50 13.21
N GLU A 211 13.98 -0.31 13.62
CA GLU A 211 13.61 0.00 15.00
C GLU A 211 12.09 0.19 15.14
N PRO A 212 11.43 -0.52 16.07
CA PRO A 212 10.00 -0.34 16.30
C PRO A 212 9.66 1.10 16.72
N MET A 213 8.51 1.61 16.26
CA MET A 213 8.03 2.93 16.66
C MET A 213 7.88 3.03 18.18
N LYS A 214 8.40 4.11 18.77
CA LYS A 214 8.48 4.30 20.22
C LYS A 214 7.08 4.44 20.80
N SER A 215 6.22 5.20 20.10
CA SER A 215 4.85 5.48 20.53
C SER A 215 3.79 4.81 19.65
N SER A 216 2.66 4.44 20.26
CA SER A 216 1.50 3.94 19.52
C SER A 216 0.94 5.03 18.61
N LYS A 217 0.49 4.67 17.40
CA LYS A 217 -0.18 5.58 16.45
C LYS A 217 -1.40 6.32 17.04
N LYS A 218 -2.03 5.79 18.08
CA LYS A 218 -3.14 6.47 18.77
C LYS A 218 -2.70 7.68 19.61
N LYS A 219 -1.43 7.77 19.99
CA LYS A 219 -0.86 8.90 20.75
C LYS A 219 -0.35 9.99 19.80
N ALA A 220 -0.35 11.24 20.25
CA ALA A 220 0.15 12.37 19.47
C ALA A 220 1.60 12.13 19.03
N ASP A 221 2.48 11.76 19.95
CA ASP A 221 3.90 11.49 19.67
C ASP A 221 4.07 10.39 18.62
N GLY A 222 3.27 9.32 18.69
CA GLY A 222 3.33 8.22 17.72
C GLY A 222 2.86 8.62 16.32
N ARG A 223 1.96 9.61 16.22
CA ARG A 223 1.60 10.20 14.91
C ARG A 223 2.71 11.11 14.40
N CYS A 224 3.32 11.91 15.26
CA CYS A 224 4.44 12.77 14.88
C CYS A 224 5.64 11.96 14.37
N GLU A 225 5.98 10.85 15.02
CA GLU A 225 7.06 9.95 14.57
C GLU A 225 6.81 9.43 13.14
N ARG A 226 5.59 8.99 12.84
CA ARG A 226 5.19 8.49 11.50
C ARG A 226 5.11 9.62 10.46
N LEU A 227 4.62 10.78 10.88
CA LEU A 227 4.52 11.96 10.03
C LEU A 227 5.90 12.46 9.60
N ALA A 228 6.86 12.49 10.52
CA ALA A 228 8.23 12.91 10.21
C ALA A 228 8.83 12.06 9.09
N LEU A 229 8.66 10.73 9.13
CA LEU A 229 9.08 9.84 8.04
C LEU A 229 8.37 10.17 6.71
N ALA A 230 7.05 10.38 6.77
CA ALA A 230 6.26 10.71 5.59
C ALA A 230 6.64 12.06 4.96
N GLU A 231 6.92 13.08 5.77
CA GLU A 231 7.34 14.41 5.30
C GLU A 231 8.78 14.43 4.80
N ASP A 232 9.69 13.66 5.40
CA ASP A 232 11.06 13.51 4.89
C ASP A 232 11.08 12.90 3.48
N TRP A 233 10.19 11.96 3.20
CA TRP A 233 10.12 11.28 1.90
C TRP A 233 9.26 11.99 0.86
N LEU A 234 8.03 12.38 1.20
CA LEU A 234 7.05 12.94 0.27
C LEU A 234 6.93 14.46 0.35
N GLY A 235 7.71 15.08 1.23
CA GLY A 235 7.73 16.51 1.53
C GLY A 235 6.70 16.98 2.53
N GLU A 236 7.02 18.12 3.13
CA GLU A 236 6.18 18.83 4.10
C GLU A 236 4.74 19.01 3.61
N GLY A 237 3.79 18.90 4.54
CA GLY A 237 2.37 19.09 4.23
C GLY A 237 1.74 17.95 3.42
N VAL A 238 2.41 16.81 3.25
CA VAL A 238 1.82 15.60 2.64
C VAL A 238 0.50 15.21 3.30
N MET A 239 0.40 15.32 4.63
CA MET A 239 -0.86 15.05 5.34
C MET A 239 -1.98 16.00 4.97
N ALA A 240 -1.68 17.30 4.83
CA ALA A 240 -2.67 18.29 4.43
C ALA A 240 -3.16 18.05 2.99
N ARG A 241 -2.24 17.72 2.07
CA ARG A 241 -2.58 17.35 0.68
C ARG A 241 -3.44 16.08 0.61
N ALA A 242 -3.05 15.03 1.35
CA ALA A 242 -3.78 13.77 1.44
C ALA A 242 -5.20 13.95 2.02
N ARG A 243 -5.29 14.73 3.10
CA ARG A 243 -6.56 15.10 3.74
C ARG A 243 -7.48 15.83 2.78
N GLY A 244 -7.00 16.89 2.11
CA GLY A 244 -7.81 17.76 1.28
C GLY A 244 -9.10 18.18 2.00
N ASN A 245 -10.25 18.02 1.34
CA ASN A 245 -11.57 18.32 1.93
C ASN A 245 -12.24 17.10 2.61
N ARG A 246 -11.52 15.99 2.79
CA ARG A 246 -12.10 14.73 3.30
C ARG A 246 -12.28 14.80 4.82
N LEU A 247 -13.50 14.57 5.29
CA LEU A 247 -13.78 14.60 6.72
C LEU A 247 -13.07 13.46 7.47
N LYS A 248 -12.54 13.76 8.67
CA LYS A 248 -11.88 12.77 9.54
C LYS A 248 -12.77 11.58 9.89
N LYS A 249 -14.09 11.77 9.94
CA LYS A 249 -15.05 10.68 10.19
C LYS A 249 -15.08 9.65 9.06
N HIS A 250 -14.60 9.95 7.87
CA HIS A 250 -14.60 9.05 6.71
C HIS A 250 -13.21 8.46 6.42
N LEU A 251 -12.16 9.21 6.77
CA LEU A 251 -10.77 8.87 6.58
C LEU A 251 -10.00 9.32 7.82
N ALA A 252 -9.55 8.40 8.68
CA ALA A 252 -8.76 8.80 9.85
C ALA A 252 -7.36 9.28 9.42
N ASP A 253 -6.66 9.99 10.31
CA ASP A 253 -5.26 10.38 10.04
C ASP A 253 -4.34 9.15 10.05
N ASP A 254 -4.66 8.15 10.87
CA ASP A 254 -3.95 6.85 10.92
C ASP A 254 -4.06 6.13 9.56
N ASP A 255 -5.26 6.05 8.97
CA ASP A 255 -5.49 5.42 7.65
C ASP A 255 -4.65 6.10 6.53
N ILE A 256 -4.45 7.42 6.62
CA ILE A 256 -3.61 8.16 5.65
C ILE A 256 -2.14 7.74 5.80
N LEU A 257 -1.64 7.72 7.03
CA LEU A 257 -0.26 7.35 7.32
C LEU A 257 0.00 5.88 6.98
N ASP A 258 -0.96 5.00 7.25
CA ASP A 258 -0.87 3.57 6.92
C ASP A 258 -0.82 3.36 5.39
N ALA A 259 -1.64 4.10 4.61
CA ALA A 259 -1.56 4.07 3.15
C ALA A 259 -0.25 4.66 2.60
N ILE A 260 0.33 5.68 3.24
CA ILE A 260 1.65 6.21 2.88
C ILE A 260 2.76 5.19 3.18
N ALA A 261 2.69 4.50 4.32
CA ALA A 261 3.62 3.43 4.63
C ALA A 261 3.52 2.28 3.63
N ALA A 262 2.31 1.92 3.22
CA ALA A 262 2.10 0.95 2.15
C ALA A 262 2.72 1.45 0.82
N LEU A 263 2.60 2.75 0.50
CA LEU A 263 3.17 3.32 -0.71
C LEU A 263 4.71 3.27 -0.69
N TRP A 264 5.31 3.50 0.47
CA TRP A 264 6.75 3.36 0.68
C TRP A 264 7.22 1.94 0.34
N THR A 265 6.49 0.92 0.80
CA THR A 265 6.76 -0.47 0.41
C THR A 265 6.51 -0.72 -1.08
N ALA A 266 5.45 -0.17 -1.67
CA ALA A 266 5.18 -0.29 -3.11
C ALA A 266 6.35 0.28 -3.95
N HIS A 267 6.97 1.36 -3.49
CA HIS A 267 8.15 1.94 -4.13
C HIS A 267 9.34 0.97 -4.07
N ARG A 268 9.57 0.32 -2.94
CA ARG A 268 10.63 -0.70 -2.77
C ARG A 268 10.38 -1.94 -3.62
N ILE A 269 9.12 -2.33 -3.82
CA ILE A 269 8.77 -3.42 -4.76
C ILE A 269 9.16 -2.99 -6.18
N ALA A 270 8.82 -1.76 -6.57
CA ALA A 270 9.14 -1.24 -7.90
C ALA A 270 10.65 -1.10 -8.17
N SER A 271 11.44 -0.77 -7.14
CA SER A 271 12.90 -0.66 -7.25
C SER A 271 13.65 -1.97 -7.01
N GLY A 272 12.96 -3.06 -6.64
CA GLY A 272 13.58 -4.36 -6.37
C GLY A 272 14.28 -4.45 -5.00
N GLU A 273 14.00 -3.52 -4.10
CA GLU A 273 14.60 -3.45 -2.76
C GLU A 273 13.73 -4.10 -1.66
N ALA A 274 12.49 -4.43 -1.97
CA ALA A 274 11.55 -4.96 -0.99
C ALA A 274 11.95 -6.35 -0.49
N GLU A 275 11.78 -6.56 0.81
CA GLU A 275 11.92 -7.82 1.51
C GLU A 275 10.54 -8.42 1.82
N ARG A 276 10.53 -9.71 2.21
CA ARG A 276 9.28 -10.44 2.47
C ARG A 276 9.42 -11.39 3.65
N LEU A 277 8.34 -11.53 4.41
CA LEU A 277 8.20 -12.49 5.51
C LEU A 277 7.15 -13.54 5.15
N PRO A 278 7.47 -14.84 5.11
CA PRO A 278 8.81 -15.42 4.92
C PRO A 278 9.29 -15.31 3.46
N SER A 279 10.55 -15.64 3.21
CA SER A 279 11.14 -15.78 1.88
C SER A 279 11.79 -17.17 1.74
N PRO A 280 11.35 -18.04 0.80
CA PRO A 280 10.20 -17.89 -0.09
C PRO A 280 8.85 -17.96 0.66
N PRO A 281 7.77 -17.37 0.11
CA PRO A 281 6.46 -17.41 0.74
C PRO A 281 5.74 -18.76 0.50
N PRO A 282 5.13 -19.37 1.52
CA PRO A 282 4.18 -20.45 1.30
C PRO A 282 2.94 -19.92 0.57
N MET A 283 2.30 -20.78 -0.22
CA MET A 283 1.04 -20.49 -0.90
C MET A 283 -0.11 -21.12 -0.14
N ASP A 284 -1.28 -20.50 -0.16
CA ASP A 284 -2.52 -21.18 0.26
C ASP A 284 -3.01 -22.17 -0.81
N GLN A 285 -4.11 -22.87 -0.53
CA GLN A 285 -4.69 -23.85 -1.47
C GLN A 285 -5.13 -23.25 -2.81
N ASP A 286 -5.35 -21.93 -2.86
CA ASP A 286 -5.79 -21.20 -4.05
C ASP A 286 -4.63 -20.50 -4.78
N LEU A 287 -3.38 -20.80 -4.40
CA LEU A 287 -2.16 -20.22 -4.96
C LEU A 287 -2.01 -18.71 -4.72
N LEU A 288 -2.52 -18.20 -3.59
CA LEU A 288 -2.22 -16.87 -3.09
C LEU A 288 -1.04 -16.94 -2.11
N PRO A 289 -0.05 -16.02 -2.23
CA PRO A 289 1.12 -16.05 -1.37
C PRO A 289 0.77 -15.54 0.04
N MET A 290 1.05 -16.34 1.06
CA MET A 290 0.95 -15.94 2.46
C MET A 290 2.25 -15.24 2.88
N GLN A 291 2.31 -13.93 2.66
CA GLN A 291 3.51 -13.12 2.93
C GLN A 291 3.17 -11.70 3.37
N ILE A 292 4.10 -11.06 4.08
CA ILE A 292 4.08 -9.61 4.31
C ILE A 292 5.31 -9.02 3.64
N VAL A 293 5.11 -8.05 2.75
CA VAL A 293 6.17 -7.34 2.03
C VAL A 293 6.49 -6.02 2.73
N PHE A 294 7.77 -5.62 2.76
CA PHE A 294 8.24 -4.36 3.37
C PHE A 294 9.53 -3.83 2.74
#